data_AF-A0A1I7JWZ3-F1
#
_entry.id   AF-A0A1I7JWZ3-F1
#
_cell.length_a   1.000
_cell.length_b   1.000
_cell.length_c   1.000
_cell.angle_alpha   90.00
_cell.angle_beta   90.00
_cell.angle_gamma   90.00
#
_symmetry.space_group_name_H-M   'P 1'
#
loop_
_entity.id
_entity.type
_entity.pdbx_description
1 polymer ?
#
loop_
_entity_poly.entity_id
_entity_poly.type
_entity_poly.pdbx_seq_one_letter_code
_entity_poly.pdbx_strand_id
1 'polypeptide(L)'
;MTLINKETFDILESINFEALQEFKCEMDINPDDYFECDEEIAPIICLLNKKGYLTKYCCQGHLYDSINAAVFKIDNIDEIYKGVPGVLSIDNAKDGKVSVAFRQQVHYDLYILFEDASVLPTPPEGFSLKGNTLESVLFPENIECNEKYMQDKPYEYFEKKLSVFKVLYEWVQSLPNLKEN
;
A
#
# COMPACT_ATOMS: atom_id res chain seq x y z
N MET A 1 -1.24 -9.20 -4.40
CA MET A 1 -1.67 -9.33 -3.00
C MET A 1 -1.25 -10.70 -2.48
N THR A 2 -1.04 -10.82 -1.17
CA THR A 2 -0.65 -12.04 -0.46
C THR A 2 -1.82 -12.56 0.38
N LEU A 3 -1.91 -13.88 0.56
CA LEU A 3 -2.89 -14.52 1.44
C LEU A 3 -2.25 -14.90 2.78
N ILE A 4 -2.93 -14.58 3.88
CA ILE A 4 -2.54 -14.93 5.26
C ILE A 4 -3.62 -15.81 5.88
N ASN A 5 -3.23 -16.95 6.47
CA ASN A 5 -4.16 -17.84 7.16
C ASN A 5 -4.76 -17.16 8.41
N LYS A 6 -6.08 -17.24 8.60
CA LYS A 6 -6.80 -16.56 9.71
C LYS A 6 -6.46 -17.11 11.10
N GLU A 7 -6.01 -18.36 11.19
CA GLU A 7 -5.74 -19.03 12.47
C GLU A 7 -4.24 -19.01 12.81
N THR A 8 -3.39 -19.41 11.86
CA THR A 8 -1.93 -19.52 12.09
C THR A 8 -1.18 -18.22 11.79
N PHE A 9 -1.81 -17.33 11.04
CA PHE A 9 -1.21 -16.12 10.48
C PHE A 9 0.00 -16.39 9.57
N ASP A 10 0.17 -17.60 9.06
CA ASP A 10 1.20 -17.90 8.08
C ASP A 10 0.85 -17.31 6.72
N ILE A 11 1.88 -16.80 6.03
CA ILE A 11 1.78 -16.36 4.65
C ILE A 11 1.75 -17.60 3.76
N LEU A 12 0.78 -17.64 2.84
CA LEU A 12 0.76 -18.65 1.79
C LEU A 12 1.85 -18.32 0.76
N GLU A 13 2.93 -19.09 0.75
CA GLU A 13 4.00 -19.01 -0.26
C GLU A 13 3.51 -19.52 -1.62
N SER A 14 2.77 -18.72 -2.37
CA SER A 14 2.42 -19.07 -3.74
C SER A 14 2.61 -17.89 -4.69
N ILE A 15 3.88 -17.62 -5.04
CA ILE A 15 4.18 -17.06 -6.37
C ILE A 15 5.11 -18.05 -7.08
N ASN A 16 4.50 -19.02 -7.78
CA ASN A 16 5.23 -19.79 -8.78
C ASN A 16 5.34 -18.93 -10.06
N PHE A 17 6.46 -18.24 -10.22
CA PHE A 17 6.71 -17.38 -11.38
C PHE A 17 6.80 -18.13 -12.73
N GLU A 18 6.90 -19.46 -12.72
CA GLU A 18 6.90 -20.27 -13.94
C GLU A 18 5.49 -20.55 -14.48
N ALA A 19 4.44 -20.29 -13.69
CA ALA A 19 3.05 -20.54 -14.05
C ALA A 19 2.25 -19.22 -14.16
N LEU A 20 2.45 -18.46 -15.24
CA LEU A 20 1.56 -17.36 -15.64
C LEU A 20 0.19 -17.85 -16.18
N GLN A 21 -0.14 -19.14 -16.02
CA GLN A 21 -1.44 -19.72 -16.35
C GLN A 21 -2.08 -20.27 -15.08
N GLU A 22 -3.15 -19.62 -14.66
CA GLU A 22 -4.12 -20.07 -13.67
C GLU A 22 -3.54 -20.45 -12.30
N PHE A 23 -4.08 -19.82 -11.26
CA PHE A 23 -3.89 -20.25 -9.88
C PHE A 23 -4.52 -21.63 -9.69
N LYS A 24 -3.88 -22.70 -10.17
CA LYS A 24 -4.24 -24.07 -9.81
C LYS A 24 -3.71 -24.31 -8.41
N CYS A 25 -4.58 -24.07 -7.44
CA CYS A 25 -4.43 -24.65 -6.10
C CYS A 25 -4.31 -26.17 -6.25
N GLU A 26 -3.10 -26.69 -6.35
CA GLU A 26 -2.80 -28.12 -6.12
C GLU A 26 -2.78 -28.46 -4.63
N MET A 27 -3.23 -27.54 -3.77
CA MET A 27 -3.34 -27.69 -2.33
C MET A 27 -4.82 -27.58 -1.94
N ASP A 28 -5.28 -28.41 -1.00
CA ASP A 28 -6.60 -28.33 -0.33
C ASP A 28 -6.73 -27.01 0.47
N ILE A 29 -6.69 -25.88 -0.22
CA ILE A 29 -6.80 -24.55 0.36
C ILE A 29 -8.26 -24.15 0.26
N ASN A 30 -8.90 -24.00 1.42
CA ASN A 30 -10.19 -23.35 1.51
C ASN A 30 -9.98 -21.83 1.54
N PRO A 31 -10.42 -21.06 0.53
CA PRO A 31 -10.24 -19.60 0.49
C PRO A 31 -10.81 -18.89 1.72
N ASP A 32 -11.84 -19.47 2.34
CA ASP A 32 -12.46 -18.91 3.54
C ASP A 32 -11.54 -18.95 4.78
N ASP A 33 -10.45 -19.69 4.74
CA ASP A 33 -9.48 -19.78 5.83
C ASP A 33 -8.42 -18.66 5.77
N TYR A 34 -8.47 -17.79 4.74
CA TYR A 34 -7.44 -16.79 4.47
C TYR A 34 -8.02 -15.38 4.34
N PHE A 35 -7.19 -14.38 4.58
CA PHE A 35 -7.47 -12.99 4.25
C PHE A 35 -6.37 -12.40 3.36
N GLU A 36 -6.76 -11.45 2.52
CA GLU A 36 -5.85 -10.74 1.63
C GLU A 36 -5.10 -9.65 2.38
N CYS A 37 -3.82 -9.51 2.06
CA CYS A 37 -2.94 -8.48 2.58
C CYS A 37 -2.04 -7.98 1.45
N ASP A 38 -1.65 -6.70 1.52
CA ASP A 38 -0.61 -6.16 0.66
C ASP A 38 0.73 -6.90 0.85
N GLU A 39 1.38 -7.25 -0.26
CA GLU A 39 2.58 -8.11 -0.29
C GLU A 39 3.73 -7.55 0.55
N GLU A 40 3.99 -6.24 0.46
CA GLU A 40 5.16 -5.63 1.11
C GLU A 40 5.01 -5.49 2.63
N ILE A 41 3.76 -5.38 3.13
CA ILE A 41 3.47 -5.26 4.57
C ILE A 41 3.06 -6.60 5.21
N ALA A 42 2.75 -7.64 4.41
CA ALA A 42 2.31 -8.94 4.89
C ALA A 42 3.24 -9.58 5.95
N PRO A 43 4.59 -9.53 5.85
CA PRO A 43 5.47 -10.06 6.89
C PRO A 43 5.30 -9.38 8.25
N ILE A 44 5.02 -8.07 8.25
CA ILE A 44 4.80 -7.26 9.45
C ILE A 44 3.44 -7.64 10.08
N ILE A 45 2.40 -7.76 9.26
CA ILE A 45 1.05 -8.16 9.70
C ILE A 45 1.05 -9.58 10.27
N CYS A 46 1.71 -10.53 9.58
CA CYS A 46 1.95 -11.89 10.05
C CYS A 46 2.57 -11.87 11.47
N LEU A 47 3.67 -11.14 11.64
CA LEU A 47 4.41 -11.12 12.89
C LEU A 47 3.60 -10.47 14.03
N LEU A 48 2.91 -9.36 13.78
CA LEU A 48 2.02 -8.71 14.76
C LEU A 48 0.94 -9.68 15.26
N ASN A 49 0.21 -10.33 14.36
CA ASN A 49 -0.88 -11.23 14.72
C ASN A 49 -0.37 -12.49 15.46
N LYS A 50 0.78 -13.05 15.04
CA LYS A 50 1.45 -14.16 15.76
C LYS A 50 1.84 -13.78 17.18
N LYS A 51 2.31 -12.54 17.38
CA LYS A 51 2.63 -11.99 18.71
C LYS A 51 1.38 -11.62 19.53
N GLY A 52 0.19 -11.68 18.94
CA GLY A 52 -1.08 -11.41 19.61
C GLY A 52 -1.59 -9.96 19.47
N TYR A 53 -0.89 -9.11 18.71
CA TYR A 53 -1.37 -7.77 18.36
C TYR A 53 -2.28 -7.87 17.14
N LEU A 54 -3.55 -8.20 17.39
CA LEU A 54 -4.50 -8.51 16.32
C LEU A 54 -4.80 -7.27 15.45
N THR A 55 -4.74 -7.45 14.14
CA THR A 55 -4.98 -6.40 13.13
C THR A 55 -6.28 -6.63 12.37
N LYS A 56 -6.96 -5.57 11.94
CA LYS A 56 -8.19 -5.63 11.13
C LYS A 56 -7.99 -5.23 9.68
N TYR A 57 -7.54 -4.00 9.46
CA TYR A 57 -7.33 -3.43 8.13
C TYR A 57 -5.93 -2.84 8.08
N CYS A 58 -5.26 -2.97 6.94
CA CYS A 58 -3.95 -2.38 6.71
C CYS A 58 -3.81 -1.97 5.25
N CYS A 59 -2.94 -0.99 5.01
CA CYS A 59 -2.51 -0.60 3.68
C CYS A 59 -1.01 -0.36 3.71
N GLN A 60 -0.32 -0.86 2.69
CA GLN A 60 1.12 -0.66 2.54
C GLN A 60 1.50 0.78 2.12
N GLY A 61 0.51 1.60 1.73
CA GLY A 61 0.74 2.86 1.04
C GLY A 61 1.05 2.61 -0.44
N HIS A 62 0.18 3.12 -1.32
CA HIS A 62 0.35 2.97 -2.76
C HIS A 62 0.77 4.30 -3.38
N LEU A 63 1.68 4.23 -4.35
CA LEU A 63 2.06 5.41 -5.12
C LEU A 63 0.90 5.87 -6.02
N TYR A 64 0.04 4.93 -6.44
CA TYR A 64 -1.09 5.15 -7.34
C TYR A 64 -2.27 4.22 -6.98
N ASP A 65 -3.50 4.76 -6.95
CA ASP A 65 -4.71 4.03 -6.50
C ASP A 65 -5.39 3.32 -7.68
N SER A 66 -5.35 3.94 -8.85
CA SER A 66 -6.02 3.45 -10.04
C SER A 66 -5.47 4.11 -11.31
N ILE A 67 -5.67 3.44 -12.45
CA ILE A 67 -5.56 4.06 -13.77
C ILE A 67 -6.96 4.49 -14.16
N ASN A 68 -7.14 5.80 -14.38
CA ASN A 68 -8.39 6.38 -14.83
C ASN A 68 -8.22 6.99 -16.22
N ALA A 69 -9.36 7.17 -16.91
CA ALA A 69 -9.44 7.90 -18.15
C ALA A 69 -10.45 9.04 -18.01
N ALA A 70 -10.08 10.23 -18.46
CA ALA A 70 -10.98 11.38 -18.51
C ALA A 70 -10.86 12.09 -19.86
N VAL A 71 -11.96 12.72 -20.29
CA VAL A 71 -11.99 13.53 -21.51
C VAL A 71 -12.16 14.99 -21.13
N PHE A 72 -11.19 15.81 -21.53
CA PHE A 72 -11.18 17.24 -21.25
C PHE A 72 -11.43 18.03 -22.53
N LYS A 73 -12.06 19.19 -22.38
CA LYS A 73 -12.05 20.24 -23.41
C LYS A 73 -11.06 21.30 -22.94
N ILE A 74 -9.94 21.40 -23.64
CA ILE A 74 -8.83 22.27 -23.26
C ILE A 74 -8.31 23.01 -24.48
N ASP A 75 -7.83 24.23 -24.26
CA ASP A 75 -7.26 25.05 -25.32
C ASP A 75 -5.75 24.80 -25.50
N ASN A 76 -5.05 24.31 -24.46
CA ASN A 76 -3.63 23.96 -24.48
C ASN A 76 -3.32 22.68 -23.67
N ILE A 77 -2.61 21.73 -24.29
CA ILE A 77 -2.20 20.45 -23.68
C ILE A 77 -1.26 20.62 -22.48
N ASP A 78 -0.48 21.70 -22.42
CA ASP A 78 0.42 21.98 -21.30
C ASP A 78 -0.34 22.21 -19.98
N GLU A 79 -1.62 22.59 -20.05
CA GLU A 79 -2.48 22.76 -18.87
C GLU A 79 -2.85 21.40 -18.26
N ILE A 80 -2.97 20.35 -19.07
CA ILE A 80 -3.25 18.99 -18.58
C ILE A 80 -2.07 18.50 -17.74
N TYR A 81 -0.83 18.64 -18.23
CA TYR A 81 0.35 18.20 -17.48
C TYR A 81 0.57 18.96 -16.17
N LYS A 82 -0.03 20.16 -16.02
CA LYS A 82 0.02 20.96 -14.78
C LYS A 82 -1.13 20.64 -13.81
N GLY A 83 -2.29 20.22 -14.33
CA GLY A 83 -3.52 20.03 -13.56
C GLY A 83 -3.94 18.58 -13.33
N VAL A 84 -3.38 17.63 -14.08
CA VAL A 84 -3.68 16.21 -13.98
C VAL A 84 -2.40 15.46 -13.55
N PRO A 85 -2.28 15.02 -12.29
CA PRO A 85 -1.14 14.22 -11.86
C PRO A 85 -1.14 12.85 -12.57
N GLY A 86 0.06 12.31 -12.80
CA GLY A 86 0.19 10.91 -13.22
C GLY A 86 -0.26 10.62 -14.65
N VAL A 87 -0.27 11.60 -15.57
CA VAL A 87 -0.60 11.39 -16.99
C VAL A 87 0.27 10.29 -17.60
N LEU A 88 -0.38 9.26 -18.14
CA LEU A 88 0.24 8.12 -18.81
C LEU A 88 0.22 8.30 -20.33
N SER A 89 -0.91 8.76 -20.85
CA SER A 89 -1.07 9.00 -22.28
C SER A 89 -2.11 10.09 -22.52
N ILE A 90 -1.93 10.77 -23.65
CA ILE A 90 -2.85 11.75 -24.15
C ILE A 90 -3.21 11.36 -25.58
N ASP A 91 -4.51 11.19 -25.85
CA ASP A 91 -5.03 10.95 -27.18
C ASP A 91 -5.91 12.13 -27.61
N ASN A 92 -5.64 12.65 -28.80
CA ASN A 92 -6.37 13.77 -29.36
C ASN A 92 -7.64 13.25 -30.02
N ALA A 93 -8.78 13.42 -29.35
CA ALA A 93 -10.06 13.17 -29.97
C ALA A 93 -10.31 14.23 -31.06
N LYS A 94 -11.02 13.85 -32.11
CA LYS A 94 -11.53 14.82 -33.10
C LYS A 94 -12.43 15.83 -32.35
N ASP A 95 -12.34 17.11 -32.76
CA ASP A 95 -13.13 18.25 -32.24
C ASP A 95 -12.58 18.97 -30.99
N GLY A 96 -11.26 19.00 -30.81
CA GLY A 96 -10.61 19.81 -29.74
C GLY A 96 -10.85 19.26 -28.34
N LYS A 97 -11.14 17.96 -28.24
CA LYS A 97 -11.23 17.22 -26.98
C LYS A 97 -10.01 16.34 -26.85
N VAL A 98 -9.57 16.15 -25.62
CA VAL A 98 -8.38 15.38 -25.30
C VAL A 98 -8.76 14.30 -24.30
N SER A 99 -8.52 13.05 -24.66
CA SER A 99 -8.65 11.90 -23.76
C SER A 99 -7.32 11.69 -23.05
N VAL A 100 -7.34 11.62 -21.73
CA VAL A 100 -6.14 11.45 -20.91
C VAL A 100 -6.32 10.18 -20.10
N ALA A 101 -5.36 9.26 -20.22
CA ALA A 101 -5.18 8.20 -19.23
C ALA A 101 -4.20 8.72 -18.18
N PHE A 102 -4.55 8.61 -16.91
CA PHE A 102 -3.73 9.09 -15.80
C PHE A 102 -3.83 8.16 -14.60
N ARG A 103 -2.80 8.19 -13.77
CA ARG A 103 -2.81 7.51 -12.47
C ARG A 103 -3.30 8.47 -11.39
N GLN A 104 -4.35 8.07 -10.69
CA GLN A 104 -4.83 8.83 -9.53
C GLN A 104 -3.81 8.69 -8.38
N GLN A 105 -3.35 9.82 -7.86
CA GLN A 105 -2.52 9.86 -6.66
C GLN A 105 -3.35 9.44 -5.44
N VAL A 106 -2.70 8.68 -4.56
CA VAL A 106 -3.30 8.14 -3.35
C VAL A 106 -3.12 9.13 -2.22
N HIS A 107 -4.19 9.35 -1.47
CA HIS A 107 -4.16 10.13 -0.21
C HIS A 107 -3.79 9.27 1.01
N TYR A 108 -3.60 7.96 0.81
CA TYR A 108 -3.43 7.00 1.91
C TYR A 108 -1.97 6.68 2.18
N ASP A 109 -1.54 7.15 3.34
CA ASP A 109 -0.33 6.75 4.03
C ASP A 109 -0.38 5.28 4.47
N LEU A 110 0.79 4.71 4.78
CA LEU A 110 0.89 3.37 5.39
C LEU A 110 0.09 3.38 6.69
N TYR A 111 -0.84 2.44 6.84
CA TYR A 111 -1.60 2.29 8.08
C TYR A 111 -1.84 0.83 8.48
N ILE A 112 -1.99 0.62 9.79
CA ILE A 112 -2.41 -0.64 10.41
C ILE A 112 -3.47 -0.30 11.47
N LEU A 113 -4.68 -0.80 11.30
CA LEU A 113 -5.73 -0.74 12.31
C LEU A 113 -5.68 -2.00 13.19
N PHE A 114 -5.52 -1.79 14.49
CA PHE A 114 -5.54 -2.85 15.50
C PHE A 114 -6.96 -3.09 16.04
N GLU A 115 -7.20 -4.31 16.55
CA GLU A 115 -8.40 -4.56 17.36
C GLU A 115 -8.34 -3.77 18.67
N ASP A 116 -7.16 -3.76 19.30
CA ASP A 116 -6.84 -3.00 20.49
C ASP A 116 -5.36 -2.58 20.43
N ALA A 117 -5.12 -1.27 20.36
CA ALA A 117 -3.78 -0.71 20.37
C ALA A 117 -3.31 -0.27 21.77
N SER A 118 -4.13 -0.41 22.81
CA SER A 118 -3.81 0.09 24.16
C SER A 118 -2.61 -0.61 24.81
N VAL A 119 -2.28 -1.81 24.32
CA VAL A 119 -1.15 -2.63 24.75
C VAL A 119 0.12 -2.41 23.94
N LEU A 120 0.06 -1.61 22.86
CA LEU A 120 1.25 -1.30 22.06
C LEU A 120 2.18 -0.36 22.84
N PRO A 121 3.50 -0.61 22.80
CA PRO A 121 4.45 0.39 23.28
C PRO A 121 4.48 1.60 22.34
N THR A 122 5.22 2.62 22.74
CA THR A 122 5.44 3.81 21.91
C THR A 122 5.93 3.40 20.51
N PRO A 123 5.26 3.89 19.43
CA PRO A 123 5.72 3.66 18.06
C PRO A 123 7.13 4.17 17.81
N PRO A 124 7.85 3.62 16.81
CA PRO A 124 9.14 4.15 16.42
C PRO A 124 8.99 5.53 15.74
N GLU A 125 10.10 6.25 15.61
CA GLU A 125 10.13 7.54 14.93
C GLU A 125 9.55 7.43 13.50
N GLY A 126 8.78 8.43 13.07
CA GLY A 126 8.09 8.43 11.78
C GLY A 126 6.72 7.73 11.78
N PHE A 127 6.29 7.20 12.93
CA PHE A 127 4.97 6.61 13.12
C PHE A 127 4.18 7.36 14.19
N SER A 128 2.86 7.40 14.03
CA SER A 128 1.95 7.93 15.03
C SER A 128 0.80 6.96 15.28
N LEU A 129 0.38 6.86 16.54
CA LEU A 129 -0.77 6.05 16.93
C LEU A 129 -1.95 6.99 17.24
N LYS A 130 -3.02 6.89 16.44
CA LYS A 130 -4.26 7.66 16.60
C LYS A 130 -5.41 6.70 16.90
N GLY A 131 -5.77 6.59 18.17
CA GLY A 131 -6.71 5.56 18.63
C GLY A 131 -6.12 4.17 18.40
N ASN A 132 -6.79 3.34 17.59
CA ASN A 132 -6.30 2.02 17.21
C ASN A 132 -5.54 1.97 15.88
N THR A 133 -5.29 3.12 15.25
CA THR A 133 -4.61 3.18 13.96
C THR A 133 -3.17 3.63 14.13
N LEU A 134 -2.23 2.77 13.75
CA LEU A 134 -0.83 3.13 13.55
C LEU A 134 -0.66 3.60 12.11
N GLU A 135 -0.11 4.79 11.92
CA GLU A 135 0.08 5.38 10.60
C GLU A 135 1.47 5.99 10.46
N SER A 136 2.01 6.01 9.24
CA SER A 136 3.26 6.68 8.90
C SER A 136 3.08 7.57 7.68
N VAL A 137 3.60 8.79 7.79
CA VAL A 137 3.57 9.78 6.73
C VAL A 137 4.64 9.44 5.70
N LEU A 138 4.27 8.65 4.69
CA LEU A 138 5.16 8.33 3.57
C LEU A 138 5.36 9.54 2.67
N PHE A 139 4.35 10.42 2.59
CA PHE A 139 4.34 11.62 1.76
C PHE A 139 4.22 12.88 2.61
N PRO A 140 4.96 13.97 2.34
CA PRO A 140 4.64 15.25 2.97
C PRO A 140 3.17 15.61 2.69
N GLU A 141 2.47 16.13 3.71
CA GLU A 141 1.02 16.44 3.68
C GLU A 141 0.60 17.36 2.53
N ASN A 142 1.56 18.02 1.86
CA ASN A 142 1.37 18.97 0.78
C ASN A 142 2.28 18.68 -0.41
N ILE A 143 2.26 17.47 -0.97
CA ILE A 143 2.79 17.30 -2.34
C ILE A 143 1.83 18.01 -3.28
N GLU A 144 2.22 19.18 -3.77
CA GLU A 144 1.50 19.82 -4.87
C GLU A 144 1.57 18.89 -6.09
N CYS A 145 0.41 18.59 -6.69
CA CYS A 145 0.24 17.74 -7.90
C CYS A 145 1.11 18.13 -9.10
N ASN A 146 1.76 19.30 -9.06
CA ASN A 146 2.62 19.86 -10.09
C ASN A 146 4.09 19.44 -9.94
N GLU A 147 4.49 18.89 -8.79
CA GLU A 147 5.82 18.31 -8.66
C GLU A 147 5.79 16.99 -9.41
N LYS A 148 6.52 16.93 -10.52
CA LYS A 148 6.92 15.68 -11.16
C LYS A 148 7.63 14.70 -10.22
N TYR A 149 7.77 14.99 -8.92
CA TYR A 149 8.35 14.14 -7.89
C TYR A 149 7.97 12.65 -8.05
N MET A 150 6.70 12.33 -8.32
CA MET A 150 6.28 10.93 -8.49
C MET A 150 6.56 10.32 -9.88
N GLN A 151 6.74 11.14 -10.92
CA GLN A 151 7.14 10.71 -12.26
C GLN A 151 8.67 10.63 -12.43
N ASP A 152 9.40 11.56 -11.82
CA ASP A 152 10.84 11.74 -11.96
C ASP A 152 11.64 10.94 -10.92
N LYS A 153 11.05 10.61 -9.77
CA LYS A 153 11.74 9.94 -8.65
C LYS A 153 10.97 8.74 -8.06
N PRO A 154 10.45 7.80 -8.87
CA PRO A 154 9.78 6.60 -8.35
C PRO A 154 10.72 5.77 -7.45
N TYR A 155 12.03 5.77 -7.72
CA TYR A 155 13.01 5.07 -6.91
C TYR A 155 13.16 5.68 -5.50
N GLU A 156 13.17 7.00 -5.35
CA GLU A 156 13.26 7.65 -4.03
C GLU A 156 12.02 7.31 -3.18
N TYR A 157 10.84 7.19 -3.81
CA TYR A 157 9.65 6.71 -3.13
C TYR A 157 9.85 5.28 -2.60
N PHE A 158 10.29 4.35 -3.45
CA PHE A 158 10.49 2.96 -3.03
C PHE A 158 11.59 2.84 -1.96
N GLU A 159 12.68 3.60 -2.06
CA GLU A 159 13.73 3.64 -1.04
C GLU A 159 13.19 4.14 0.30
N LYS A 160 12.42 5.24 0.30
CA LYS A 160 11.78 5.74 1.51
C LYS A 160 10.80 4.73 2.08
N LYS A 161 9.94 4.14 1.25
CA LYS A 161 8.98 3.11 1.65
C LYS A 161 9.66 1.90 2.30
N LEU A 162 10.72 1.39 1.67
CA LEU A 162 11.51 0.28 2.20
C LEU A 162 12.18 0.64 3.53
N SER A 163 12.69 1.88 3.68
CA SER A 163 13.25 2.33 4.95
C SER A 163 12.20 2.37 6.08
N VAL A 164 10.98 2.81 5.77
CA VAL A 164 9.86 2.85 6.72
C VAL A 164 9.42 1.44 7.10
N PHE A 165 9.31 0.52 6.15
CA PHE A 165 9.01 -0.89 6.45
C PHE A 165 10.09 -1.55 7.29
N LYS A 166 11.37 -1.25 7.03
CA LYS A 166 12.46 -1.78 7.83
C LYS A 166 12.33 -1.33 9.29
N VAL A 167 12.12 -0.04 9.53
CA VAL A 167 11.92 0.51 10.89
C VAL A 167 10.72 -0.13 11.57
N LEU A 168 9.60 -0.25 10.85
CA LEU A 168 8.40 -0.89 11.39
C LEU A 168 8.64 -2.36 11.72
N TYR A 169 9.26 -3.11 10.82
CA TYR A 169 9.55 -4.53 11.00
C TYR A 169 10.48 -4.77 12.19
N GLU A 170 11.56 -3.99 12.32
CA GLU A 170 12.49 -4.06 13.46
C GLU A 170 11.76 -3.76 14.79
N TRP A 171 10.88 -2.75 14.80
CA TRP A 171 10.05 -2.44 15.97
C TRP A 171 9.12 -3.61 16.30
N VAL A 172 8.40 -4.17 15.33
CA VAL A 172 7.52 -5.33 15.54
C VAL A 172 8.30 -6.56 16.04
N GLN A 173 9.50 -6.82 15.51
CA GLN A 173 10.37 -7.89 16.01
C GLN A 173 10.72 -7.72 17.49
N SER A 174 10.91 -6.49 17.94
CA SER A 174 11.25 -6.16 19.33
C SER A 174 10.07 -6.29 20.30
N LEU A 175 8.83 -6.34 19.80
CA LEU A 175 7.64 -6.44 20.65
C LEU A 175 7.60 -7.78 21.41
N PRO A 176 7.16 -7.78 22.69
CA PRO A 176 6.93 -9.01 23.43
C PRO A 176 5.73 -9.78 22.86
N ASN A 177 5.71 -11.09 23.07
CA ASN A 177 4.57 -11.93 22.73
C ASN A 177 3.47 -11.75 23.80
N LEU A 178 2.26 -11.36 23.39
CA LEU A 178 1.09 -11.28 24.30
C LEU A 178 0.50 -12.67 24.57
N LYS A 179 0.72 -13.63 23.68
CA LYS A 179 0.20 -15.01 23.75
C LYS A 179 1.11 -15.99 24.51
N GLU A 180 2.12 -15.52 25.24
CA GLU A 180 2.88 -16.39 26.15
C GLU A 180 2.30 -16.32 27.57
N ASN A 181 1.30 -17.18 27.82
CA ASN A 181 0.91 -17.75 29.12
C ASN A 181 0.16 -19.07 28.91
#